data_AF-A0AAN6VP49-F1
#
_entry.id   AF-A0AAN6VP49-F1
#
_cell.length_a   1.000
_cell.length_b   1.000
_cell.length_c   1.000
_cell.angle_alpha   90.00
_cell.angle_beta   90.00
_cell.angle_gamma   90.00
#
_symmetry.space_group_name_H-M   'P 1'
#
loop_
_entity.id
_entity.type
_entity.pdbx_description
1 polymer ?
#
loop_
_entity_poly.entity_id
_entity_poly.type
_entity_poly.pdbx_seq_one_letter_code
_entity_poly.pdbx_strand_id
1 'polypeptide(L)'
;MFTPFALLLAFVATLAAAETHGITPHDMYSSSVGVLGCKINTNRLLRIDQSGGAYDISYDAYNYLVSGQGATEHPITGGAVNMQVENISADNCVQHLKAGGLALSASNSINYVASCLGQPNSWVARNHRLFNIQDPVCHWGHDEQCTLDLAVSNQPSCPHGLGTTSGRLPDTVFNIQYGTGAVVAAP
;
A
#
# COMPACT_ATOMS: atom_id res chain seq x y z
N MET A 1 2.09 -62.67 -4.39
CA MET A 1 0.97 -62.17 -3.59
C MET A 1 1.44 -60.96 -2.79
N PHE A 2 1.31 -59.74 -3.32
CA PHE A 2 1.43 -58.51 -2.53
C PHE A 2 0.50 -57.46 -3.16
N THR A 3 -0.58 -57.17 -2.45
CA THR A 3 -1.63 -56.21 -2.82
C THR A 3 -1.17 -54.80 -2.38
N PRO A 4 -1.42 -53.73 -3.16
CA PRO A 4 -0.99 -52.39 -2.80
C PRO A 4 -1.98 -51.74 -1.82
N PHE A 5 -1.47 -51.09 -0.77
CA PHE A 5 -2.26 -50.15 0.03
C PHE A 5 -1.95 -48.74 -0.48
N ALA A 6 -2.83 -48.21 -1.34
CA ALA A 6 -2.78 -46.82 -1.74
C ALA A 6 -3.33 -45.96 -0.59
N LEU A 7 -2.46 -45.17 0.03
CA LEU A 7 -2.82 -44.19 1.04
C LEU A 7 -3.46 -42.99 0.31
N LEU A 8 -4.80 -42.88 0.35
CA LEU A 8 -5.51 -41.70 -0.15
C LEU A 8 -5.32 -40.57 0.87
N LEU A 9 -4.44 -39.61 0.57
CA LEU A 9 -4.38 -38.32 1.27
C LEU A 9 -5.55 -37.46 0.77
N ALA A 10 -6.60 -37.34 1.61
CA ALA A 10 -7.67 -36.39 1.36
C ALA A 10 -7.14 -34.96 1.54
N PHE A 11 -6.99 -34.23 0.44
CA PHE A 11 -6.80 -32.78 0.46
C PHE A 11 -8.11 -32.13 0.92
N VAL A 12 -8.18 -31.74 2.19
CA VAL A 12 -9.23 -30.82 2.67
C VAL A 12 -8.85 -29.43 2.17
N ALA A 13 -9.50 -28.98 1.09
CA ALA A 13 -9.41 -27.59 0.67
C ALA A 13 -10.14 -26.73 1.70
N THR A 14 -9.40 -25.94 2.49
CA THR A 14 -9.98 -24.90 3.33
C THR A 14 -10.55 -23.81 2.44
N LEU A 15 -11.89 -23.68 2.36
CA LEU A 15 -12.50 -22.46 1.85
C LEU A 15 -12.22 -21.36 2.88
N ALA A 16 -11.43 -20.35 2.49
CA ALA A 16 -11.37 -19.10 3.22
C ALA A 16 -12.76 -18.46 3.15
N ALA A 17 -13.40 -18.24 4.30
CA ALA A 17 -14.66 -17.53 4.35
C ALA A 17 -14.43 -16.08 3.91
N ALA A 18 -15.27 -15.57 2.99
CA ALA A 18 -15.26 -14.17 2.63
C ALA A 18 -15.57 -13.33 3.88
N GLU A 19 -14.64 -12.49 4.29
CA GLU A 19 -14.79 -11.66 5.48
C GLU A 19 -15.64 -10.44 5.12
N THR A 20 -16.57 -10.04 5.98
CA THR A 20 -17.37 -8.83 5.73
C THR A 20 -16.81 -7.67 6.54
N HIS A 21 -16.42 -6.60 5.86
CA HIS A 21 -15.86 -5.40 6.48
C HIS A 21 -16.59 -4.15 6.02
N GLY A 22 -16.69 -3.15 6.90
CA GLY A 22 -17.14 -1.82 6.52
C GLY A 22 -16.04 -1.14 5.70
N ILE A 23 -16.39 -0.65 4.52
CA ILE A 23 -15.46 0.04 3.62
C ILE A 23 -15.82 1.53 3.61
N THR A 24 -14.84 2.39 3.86
CA THR A 24 -14.99 3.84 3.94
C THR A 24 -14.16 4.55 2.88
N PRO A 25 -14.65 5.68 2.34
CA PRO A 25 -13.88 6.48 1.42
C PRO A 25 -12.83 7.30 2.17
N HIS A 26 -11.60 7.24 1.70
CA HIS A 26 -10.51 8.09 2.17
C HIS A 26 -10.13 9.06 1.05
N ASP A 27 -10.32 10.35 1.31
CA ASP A 27 -10.13 11.42 0.32
C ASP A 27 -8.67 11.91 0.26
N MET A 28 -7.87 11.66 1.29
CA MET A 28 -6.47 12.07 1.35
C MET A 28 -5.49 10.90 1.29
N TYR A 29 -4.45 10.94 0.47
CA TYR A 29 -3.40 9.93 0.57
C TYR A 29 -2.65 10.03 1.91
N SER A 30 -2.51 8.91 2.61
CA SER A 30 -1.67 8.77 3.81
C SER A 30 -1.12 7.35 3.90
N SER A 31 0.05 7.20 4.54
CA SER A 31 0.62 5.89 4.82
C SER A 31 1.29 5.86 6.19
N SER A 32 0.85 4.94 7.04
CA SER A 32 1.41 4.72 8.38
C SER A 32 2.74 3.96 8.38
N VAL A 33 3.00 3.19 7.32
CA VAL A 33 4.25 2.41 7.16
C VAL A 33 5.24 3.07 6.20
N GLY A 34 4.91 4.27 5.72
CA GLY A 34 5.79 5.09 4.89
C GLY A 34 5.78 4.72 3.40
N VAL A 35 4.70 4.15 2.86
CA VAL A 35 4.54 3.97 1.41
C VAL A 35 4.48 5.34 0.73
N LEU A 36 5.20 5.47 -0.39
CA LEU A 36 5.30 6.72 -1.13
C LEU A 36 4.23 6.80 -2.23
N GLY A 37 3.29 7.73 -2.09
CA GLY A 37 2.16 7.94 -3.00
C GLY A 37 2.61 8.23 -4.43
N CYS A 38 3.70 9.00 -4.59
CA CYS A 38 4.24 9.32 -5.91
C CYS A 38 4.75 8.09 -6.68
N LYS A 39 5.02 6.99 -5.97
CA LYS A 39 5.54 5.73 -6.54
C LYS A 39 4.48 4.62 -6.67
N ILE A 40 3.22 4.93 -6.38
CA ILE A 40 2.10 3.99 -6.56
C ILE A 40 0.97 4.67 -7.34
N ASN A 41 0.04 3.87 -7.85
CA ASN A 41 -1.22 4.40 -8.37
C ASN A 41 -2.23 4.50 -7.20
N THR A 42 -2.38 5.70 -6.66
CA THR A 42 -3.27 6.00 -5.51
C THR A 42 -4.75 5.98 -5.87
N ASN A 43 -5.10 6.01 -7.16
CA ASN A 43 -6.49 6.02 -7.61
C ASN A 43 -7.11 4.62 -7.66
N ARG A 44 -6.31 3.54 -7.49
CA ARG A 44 -6.80 2.16 -7.59
C ARG A 44 -6.44 1.33 -6.37
N LEU A 45 -7.39 0.45 -6.03
CA LEU A 45 -7.59 -0.28 -4.78
C LEU A 45 -6.29 -0.73 -4.09
N LEU A 46 -5.92 -0.02 -3.02
CA LEU A 46 -4.92 -0.46 -2.05
C LEU A 46 -5.46 -0.12 -0.66
N ARG A 47 -5.63 -1.15 0.18
CA ARG A 47 -5.70 -0.94 1.63
C ARG A 47 -4.29 -0.56 2.08
N ILE A 48 -4.11 0.67 2.52
CA ILE A 48 -2.79 1.21 2.94
C ILE A 48 -2.71 1.39 4.46
N ASP A 49 -3.81 1.12 5.18
CA ASP A 49 -3.86 1.19 6.63
C ASP A 49 -3.71 -0.20 7.31
N GLN A 50 -3.44 -0.14 8.62
CA GLN A 50 -3.56 -1.28 9.54
C GLN A 50 -4.74 -1.10 10.50
N SER A 51 -5.72 -0.27 10.14
CA SER A 51 -6.82 0.04 11.05
C SER A 51 -7.65 -1.23 11.29
N GLY A 52 -8.03 -1.46 12.55
CA GLY A 52 -8.84 -2.62 12.96
C GLY A 52 -10.35 -2.40 12.84
N GLY A 53 -10.76 -1.27 12.26
CA GLY A 53 -12.15 -0.86 12.09
C GLY A 53 -12.59 -1.03 10.63
N ALA A 54 -13.14 0.03 10.05
CA ALA A 54 -13.44 0.06 8.62
C ALA A 54 -12.15 0.07 7.80
N TYR A 55 -12.17 -0.57 6.63
CA TYR A 55 -11.04 -0.50 5.70
C TYR A 55 -11.19 0.76 4.86
N ASP A 56 -10.21 1.64 4.99
CA ASP A 56 -10.13 2.85 4.20
C ASP A 56 -9.51 2.54 2.84
N ILE A 57 -10.25 2.89 1.77
CA ILE A 57 -9.77 2.81 0.39
C ILE A 57 -9.86 4.19 -0.27
N SER A 58 -9.22 4.36 -1.43
CA SER A 58 -9.30 5.64 -2.15
C SER A 58 -10.75 6.02 -2.44
N TYR A 59 -11.05 7.32 -2.35
CA TYR A 59 -12.40 7.82 -2.61
C TYR A 59 -12.91 7.42 -4.01
N ASP A 60 -12.04 7.41 -5.03
CA ASP A 60 -12.39 6.94 -6.38
C ASP A 60 -12.84 5.48 -6.40
N ALA A 61 -12.09 4.60 -5.72
CA ALA A 61 -12.40 3.18 -5.66
C ALA A 61 -13.68 2.91 -4.88
N TYR A 62 -13.89 3.60 -3.75
CA TYR A 62 -15.15 3.53 -3.01
C TYR A 62 -16.33 3.96 -3.90
N ASN A 63 -16.21 5.08 -4.59
CA ASN A 63 -17.25 5.61 -5.46
C ASN A 63 -17.60 4.61 -6.56
N TYR A 64 -16.59 4.02 -7.20
CA TYR A 64 -16.76 3.01 -8.23
C TYR A 64 -17.43 1.75 -7.71
N LEU A 65 -17.01 1.24 -6.56
CA LEU A 65 -17.60 0.02 -5.97
C LEU A 65 -19.06 0.21 -5.56
N VAL A 66 -19.44 1.41 -5.13
CA VAL A 66 -20.81 1.69 -4.67
C VAL A 66 -21.75 2.12 -5.81
N SER A 67 -21.27 2.90 -6.79
CA SER A 67 -22.11 3.49 -7.83
C SER A 67 -21.86 3.00 -9.26
N GLY A 68 -20.72 2.32 -9.48
CA GLY A 68 -20.25 1.95 -10.83
C GLY A 68 -19.53 3.08 -11.59
N GLN A 69 -19.38 4.27 -11.00
CA GLN A 69 -18.72 5.44 -11.61
C GLN A 69 -17.58 5.94 -10.72
N GLY A 70 -16.54 6.53 -11.32
CA GLY A 70 -15.43 7.13 -10.56
C GLY A 70 -15.87 8.40 -9.81
N ALA A 71 -15.16 8.77 -8.75
CA ALA A 71 -15.47 9.96 -7.94
C ALA A 71 -15.25 11.26 -8.71
N THR A 72 -14.38 11.25 -9.73
CA THR A 72 -14.20 12.39 -10.63
C THR A 72 -15.37 12.58 -11.62
N GLU A 73 -16.14 11.52 -11.89
CA GLU A 73 -17.26 11.55 -12.84
C GLU A 73 -18.59 11.79 -12.13
N HIS A 74 -18.85 11.05 -11.04
CA HIS A 74 -20.09 11.15 -10.28
C HIS A 74 -19.80 11.00 -8.78
N PRO A 75 -19.34 12.07 -8.11
CA PRO A 75 -18.99 12.01 -6.70
C PRO A 75 -20.21 11.72 -5.83
N ILE A 76 -20.15 10.66 -5.05
CA ILE A 76 -21.15 10.29 -4.05
C ILE A 76 -20.62 10.57 -2.65
N THR A 77 -21.51 10.92 -1.73
CA THR A 77 -21.20 11.02 -0.30
C THR A 77 -21.88 9.89 0.46
N GLY A 78 -21.26 9.40 1.52
CA GLY A 78 -21.74 8.26 2.29
C GLY A 78 -20.78 7.84 3.40
N GLY A 79 -21.24 6.89 4.21
CA GLY A 79 -20.44 6.27 5.26
C GLY A 79 -19.97 4.87 4.89
N ALA A 80 -19.61 4.09 5.91
CA ALA A 80 -19.18 2.70 5.74
C ALA A 80 -20.23 1.86 5.00
N VAL A 81 -19.80 1.13 3.98
CA VAL A 81 -20.61 0.13 3.27
C VAL A 81 -20.01 -1.25 3.52
N ASN A 82 -20.85 -2.20 3.96
CA ASN A 82 -20.38 -3.57 4.18
C ASN A 82 -20.08 -4.26 2.85
N MET A 83 -18.84 -4.71 2.67
CA MET A 83 -18.40 -5.45 1.49
C MET A 83 -17.74 -6.76 1.91
N GLN A 84 -17.83 -7.77 1.05
CA GLN A 84 -17.03 -8.98 1.18
C GLN A 84 -15.61 -8.67 0.72
N VAL A 85 -14.62 -9.02 1.54
CA VAL A 85 -13.21 -8.80 1.26
C VAL A 85 -12.45 -10.11 1.35
N GLU A 86 -11.39 -10.20 0.57
CA GLU A 86 -10.44 -11.30 0.59
C GLU A 86 -9.01 -10.75 0.54
N ASN A 87 -8.11 -11.40 1.27
CA ASN A 87 -6.70 -11.10 1.19
C ASN A 87 -6.09 -11.87 0.02
N ILE A 88 -5.60 -11.14 -0.98
CA ILE A 88 -4.90 -11.70 -2.14
C ILE A 88 -3.39 -11.52 -2.01
N SER A 89 -2.60 -12.28 -2.79
CA SER A 89 -1.16 -12.03 -2.87
C SER A 89 -0.88 -10.60 -3.34
N ALA A 90 0.11 -9.95 -2.72
CA ALA A 90 0.62 -8.65 -3.14
C ALA A 90 1.19 -8.66 -4.58
N ASP A 91 1.46 -9.83 -5.15
CA ASP A 91 1.81 -10.00 -6.57
C ASP A 91 0.72 -9.49 -7.52
N ASN A 92 -0.53 -9.41 -7.08
CA ASN A 92 -1.62 -8.83 -7.87
C ASN A 92 -1.58 -7.29 -7.91
N CYS A 93 -0.77 -6.68 -7.04
CA CYS A 93 -0.65 -5.23 -6.91
C CYS A 93 0.56 -4.66 -7.65
N VAL A 94 1.48 -5.49 -8.17
CA VAL A 94 2.77 -5.04 -8.73
C VAL A 94 2.60 -4.10 -9.93
N GLN A 95 1.55 -4.32 -10.73
CA GLN A 95 1.17 -3.45 -11.85
C GLN A 95 0.82 -2.01 -11.41
N HIS A 96 0.55 -1.78 -10.13
CA HIS A 96 0.29 -0.47 -9.55
C HIS A 96 1.51 0.16 -8.88
N LEU A 97 2.64 -0.55 -8.80
CA LEU A 97 3.88 -0.10 -8.18
C LEU A 97 4.84 0.43 -9.26
N LYS A 98 5.04 1.75 -9.29
CA LYS A 98 5.83 2.43 -10.33
C LYS A 98 7.34 2.22 -10.16
N ALA A 99 7.79 1.81 -8.97
CA ALA A 99 9.21 1.62 -8.64
C ALA A 99 9.71 0.17 -8.87
N GLY A 100 8.91 -0.70 -9.49
CA GLY A 100 9.24 -2.13 -9.61
C GLY A 100 9.32 -2.84 -8.25
N GLY A 101 8.57 -2.35 -7.27
CA GLY A 101 8.58 -2.77 -5.88
C GLY A 101 7.81 -1.80 -4.99
N LEU A 102 7.56 -2.17 -3.74
CA LEU A 102 6.89 -1.31 -2.76
C LEU A 102 7.86 -0.22 -2.31
N ALA A 103 7.65 0.99 -2.83
CA ALA A 103 8.46 2.15 -2.50
C ALA A 103 8.10 2.67 -1.11
N LEU A 104 9.10 2.73 -0.24
CA LEU A 104 8.99 3.12 1.15
C LEU A 104 9.98 4.26 1.46
N SER A 105 9.58 5.16 2.35
CA SER A 105 10.43 6.23 2.86
C SER A 105 11.59 5.66 3.68
N ALA A 106 12.82 5.92 3.26
CA ALA A 106 14.03 5.46 3.94
C ALA A 106 14.16 6.03 5.36
N SER A 107 13.66 7.25 5.61
CA SER A 107 13.70 7.87 6.93
C SER A 107 12.64 7.35 7.90
N ASN A 108 11.51 6.82 7.39
CA ASN A 108 10.32 6.57 8.22
C ASN A 108 9.80 5.12 8.22
N SER A 109 10.28 4.25 7.33
CA SER A 109 9.72 2.90 7.16
C SER A 109 10.51 1.75 7.81
N ILE A 110 11.66 2.04 8.43
CA ILE A 110 12.65 0.99 8.74
C ILE A 110 12.20 0.00 9.79
N ASN A 111 11.38 0.39 10.76
CA ASN A 111 10.78 -0.56 11.70
C ASN A 111 9.88 -1.57 10.99
N TYR A 112 9.09 -1.11 10.00
CA TYR A 112 8.25 -1.98 9.19
C TYR A 112 9.09 -2.90 8.30
N VAL A 113 10.11 -2.36 7.62
CA VAL A 113 11.01 -3.13 6.75
C VAL A 113 11.79 -4.17 7.54
N ALA A 114 12.36 -3.82 8.70
CA ALA A 114 13.10 -4.74 9.56
C ALA A 114 12.20 -5.88 10.06
N SER A 115 10.96 -5.58 10.46
CA SER A 115 9.97 -6.60 10.82
C SER A 115 9.68 -7.55 9.65
N CYS A 116 9.51 -7.01 8.45
CA CYS A 116 9.31 -7.81 7.24
C CYS A 116 10.52 -8.69 6.92
N LEU A 117 11.74 -8.16 7.03
CA LEU A 117 12.99 -8.90 6.77
C LEU A 117 13.19 -10.06 7.75
N GLY A 118 12.67 -9.96 8.97
CA GLY A 118 12.67 -11.04 9.96
C GLY A 118 11.69 -12.19 9.66
N GLN A 119 10.81 -12.04 8.66
CA GLN A 119 9.81 -13.06 8.32
C GLN A 119 10.26 -13.88 7.09
N PRO A 120 10.22 -15.22 7.15
CA PRO A 120 10.81 -16.09 6.14
C PRO A 120 10.17 -15.99 4.75
N ASN A 121 8.91 -15.56 4.65
CA ASN A 121 8.15 -15.50 3.40
C ASN A 121 7.58 -14.11 3.09
N SER A 122 8.08 -13.06 3.75
CA SER A 122 7.55 -11.71 3.52
C SER A 122 7.72 -11.30 2.05
N TRP A 123 6.62 -10.84 1.45
CA TRP A 123 6.65 -10.27 0.11
C TRP A 123 7.42 -8.95 0.10
N VAL A 124 7.24 -8.12 1.14
CA VAL A 124 7.92 -6.83 1.30
C VAL A 124 9.43 -7.00 1.46
N ALA A 125 9.87 -8.00 2.22
CA ALA A 125 11.30 -8.32 2.36
C ALA A 125 12.00 -8.48 0.99
N ARG A 126 11.30 -9.07 0.01
CA ARG A 126 11.82 -9.35 -1.34
C ARG A 126 11.57 -8.22 -2.35
N ASN A 127 10.57 -7.38 -2.11
CA ASN A 127 10.07 -6.43 -3.11
C ASN A 127 10.07 -4.96 -2.66
N HIS A 128 10.61 -4.62 -1.50
CA HIS A 128 10.69 -3.22 -1.08
C HIS A 128 11.76 -2.44 -1.86
N ARG A 129 11.56 -1.12 -1.95
CA ARG A 129 12.54 -0.14 -2.43
C ARG A 129 12.55 1.01 -1.43
N LEU A 130 13.73 1.41 -0.97
CA LEU A 130 13.86 2.55 -0.07
C LEU A 130 14.22 3.80 -0.89
N PHE A 131 13.52 4.90 -0.62
CA PHE A 131 13.81 6.19 -1.24
C PHE A 131 14.02 7.26 -0.17
N ASN A 132 14.93 8.21 -0.41
CA ASN A 132 15.18 9.33 0.50
C ASN A 132 14.13 10.44 0.39
N ILE A 133 12.86 10.05 0.36
CA ILE A 133 11.70 10.94 0.38
C ILE A 133 11.10 10.92 1.78
N GLN A 134 10.87 12.10 2.34
CA GLN A 134 10.57 12.27 3.74
C GLN A 134 9.10 11.98 4.06
N ASP A 135 8.16 12.42 3.23
CA ASP A 135 6.73 12.31 3.52
C ASP A 135 6.00 11.39 2.52
N PRO A 136 4.88 10.75 2.92
CA PRO A 136 4.12 9.84 2.07
C PRO A 136 3.55 10.48 0.79
N VAL A 137 3.29 11.79 0.80
CA VAL A 137 2.75 12.53 -0.36
C VAL A 137 3.86 13.08 -1.27
N CYS A 138 5.12 12.79 -0.93
CA CYS A 138 6.32 13.11 -1.68
C CYS A 138 6.57 14.61 -1.90
N HIS A 139 6.37 15.44 -0.87
CA HIS A 139 6.72 16.86 -0.93
C HIS A 139 8.21 17.11 -0.72
N TRP A 140 8.87 16.35 0.15
CA TRP A 140 10.19 16.71 0.65
C TRP A 140 11.21 15.59 0.51
N GLY A 141 12.45 15.99 0.27
CA GLY A 141 13.62 15.11 0.20
C GLY A 141 14.17 14.98 -1.21
N HIS A 142 14.76 13.83 -1.48
CA HIS A 142 15.42 13.53 -2.74
C HIS A 142 14.85 12.23 -3.32
N ASP A 143 14.46 12.26 -4.60
CA ASP A 143 14.03 11.06 -5.32
C ASP A 143 15.23 10.20 -5.73
N GLU A 144 15.85 9.59 -4.72
CA GLU A 144 17.04 8.74 -4.83
C GLU A 144 16.81 7.44 -4.06
N GLN A 145 17.36 6.34 -4.59
CA GLN A 145 17.28 5.05 -3.93
C GLN A 145 18.33 4.92 -2.83
N CYS A 146 17.94 4.26 -1.75
CA CYS A 146 18.78 3.96 -0.61
C CYS A 146 18.97 2.45 -0.46
N THR A 147 20.06 2.05 0.18
CA THR A 147 20.35 0.66 0.54
C THR A 147 20.24 0.47 2.05
N LEU A 148 19.87 -0.73 2.49
CA LEU A 148 19.80 -1.07 3.90
C LEU A 148 20.53 -2.39 4.12
N ASP A 149 21.49 -2.36 5.05
CA ASP A 149 22.15 -3.55 5.57
C ASP A 149 22.04 -3.54 7.10
N LEU A 150 21.08 -4.32 7.61
CA LEU A 150 20.82 -4.41 9.06
C LEU A 150 21.95 -5.08 9.84
N ALA A 151 22.91 -5.74 9.18
CA ALA A 151 24.12 -6.23 9.84
C ALA A 151 25.14 -5.10 10.10
N VAL A 152 25.05 -3.99 9.35
CA VAL A 152 25.94 -2.84 9.46
C VAL A 152 25.29 -1.68 10.23
N SER A 153 24.04 -1.36 9.92
CA SER A 153 23.34 -0.20 10.47
C SER A 153 21.83 -0.40 10.50
N ASN A 154 21.17 0.18 11.50
CA ASN A 154 19.71 0.30 11.55
C ASN A 154 19.18 1.50 10.72
N GLN A 155 20.06 2.22 10.02
CA GLN A 155 19.72 3.35 9.16
C GLN A 155 20.13 3.04 7.70
N PRO A 156 19.27 3.35 6.71
CA PRO A 156 19.64 3.23 5.30
C PRO A 156 20.78 4.16 4.91
N SER A 157 21.55 3.73 3.91
CA SER A 157 22.53 4.58 3.25
C SER A 157 21.91 5.19 2.00
N CYS A 158 21.93 6.52 1.92
CA CYS A 158 21.43 7.31 0.79
C CYS A 158 22.52 8.27 0.31
N PRO A 159 22.49 8.72 -0.96
CA PRO A 159 23.44 9.73 -1.45
C PRO A 159 23.39 11.07 -0.69
N HIS A 160 22.20 11.53 -0.30
CA HIS A 160 22.01 12.69 0.57
C HIS A 160 21.69 12.27 2.00
N GLY A 161 21.77 13.22 2.93
CA GLY A 161 21.37 13.01 4.32
C GLY A 161 19.92 12.53 4.42
N LEU A 162 19.68 11.55 5.30
CA LEU A 162 18.35 10.98 5.53
C LEU A 162 17.36 12.01 6.06
N GLY A 163 16.13 11.95 5.56
CA GLY A 163 14.99 12.67 6.14
C GLY A 163 15.11 14.19 6.01
N THR A 164 15.87 14.67 5.03
CA THR A 164 16.02 16.09 4.78
C THR A 164 14.74 16.70 4.21
N THR A 165 14.41 17.90 4.70
CA THR A 165 13.35 18.76 4.14
C THR A 165 13.89 19.68 3.03
N SER A 166 15.20 19.68 2.78
CA SER A 166 15.79 20.44 1.68
C SER A 166 15.51 19.74 0.36
N GLY A 167 14.81 20.41 -0.56
CA GLY A 167 14.44 19.82 -1.85
C GLY A 167 12.93 19.58 -1.93
N ARG A 168 12.18 20.65 -2.21
CA ARG A 168 10.76 20.53 -2.54
C ARG A 168 10.65 19.78 -3.87
N LEU A 169 10.01 18.62 -3.85
CA LEU A 169 9.66 17.86 -5.03
C LEU A 169 8.37 18.43 -5.66
N PRO A 170 8.17 18.23 -6.98
CA PRO A 170 6.90 18.56 -7.62
C PRO A 170 5.73 17.79 -7.01
N ASP A 171 4.57 18.43 -6.96
CA ASP A 171 3.34 17.78 -6.52
C ASP A 171 3.00 16.64 -7.50
N THR A 172 3.02 15.42 -6.98
CA THR A 172 2.84 14.18 -7.77
C THR A 172 1.77 13.26 -7.20
N VAL A 173 1.24 13.60 -6.02
CA VAL A 173 0.16 12.88 -5.35
C VAL A 173 -1.05 13.80 -5.33
N PHE A 174 -2.15 13.28 -5.85
CA PHE A 174 -3.39 14.03 -5.98
C PHE A 174 -4.52 13.26 -5.29
N ASN A 175 -5.38 14.04 -4.66
CA ASN A 175 -6.57 13.62 -3.95
C ASN A 175 -7.80 14.01 -4.76
N ILE A 176 -8.90 13.31 -4.55
CA ILE A 176 -10.21 13.74 -5.04
C ILE A 176 -10.94 14.31 -3.83
N GLN A 177 -11.20 15.61 -3.83
CA GLN A 177 -11.88 16.28 -2.74
C GLN A 177 -13.28 15.69 -2.56
N TYR A 178 -13.53 15.22 -1.35
CA TYR A 178 -14.73 14.47 -1.00
C TYR A 178 -16.02 15.19 -1.39
N GLY A 179 -16.94 14.47 -2.05
CA GLY A 179 -18.24 14.98 -2.48
C GLY A 179 -18.23 15.96 -3.66
N THR A 180 -17.05 16.35 -4.17
CA THR A 180 -16.93 17.37 -5.23
C THR A 180 -16.42 16.82 -6.56
N GLY A 181 -15.66 15.72 -6.52
CA GLY A 181 -14.94 15.20 -7.69
C GLY A 181 -13.73 16.04 -8.12
N ALA A 182 -13.42 17.13 -7.41
CA ALA A 182 -12.31 18.00 -7.74
C ALA A 182 -10.97 17.33 -7.41
N VAL A 183 -10.05 17.30 -8.37
CA VAL A 183 -8.69 16.80 -8.16
C VAL A 183 -7.84 17.92 -7.57
N VAL A 184 -7.26 17.67 -6.40
CA VAL A 184 -6.43 18.64 -5.66
C VAL A 184 -5.09 18.01 -5.31
N ALA A 185 -4.02 18.81 -5.28
CA ALA A 185 -2.74 18.34 -4.76
C ALA A 185 -2.91 17.87 -3.31
N ALA A 186 -2.28 16.76 -2.96
CA ALA A 186 -2.24 16.33 -1.57
C ALA A 186 -1.50 17.38 -0.71
N PRO A 187 -1.98 17.69 0.50
CA PRO A 187 -1.38 18.71 1.37
C PRO A 187 -0.13 18.24 2.10
#